data_AF-A0A1J3IIU4-F1
#
_entry.id   AF-A0A1J3IIU4-F1
#
_cell.length_a   1.000
_cell.length_b   1.000
_cell.length_c   1.000
_cell.angle_alpha   90.00
_cell.angle_beta   90.00
_cell.angle_gamma   90.00
#
_symmetry.space_group_name_H-M   'P 1'
#
loop_
_entity.id
_entity.type
_entity.pdbx_description
1 polymer ?
#
loop_
_entity_poly.entity_id
_entity_poly.type
_entity_poly.pdbx_seq_one_letter_code
_entity_poly.pdbx_strand_id
1 'polypeptide(L)'
;VKTEKDREEAMDPGQIEFYATEPRIQLYFLLGLVYAPVTPILLPFIIFFFGFAYLIFRHQIINVYNQEYESAAAFWPDVHGRIISALIISQILMIGLMSTKGKAQSTPFLIVLTICTIGFHRFCKGRYESAFVINPLQEAMIKDTLEKAREPNLNIKRFLQSAYIHPIFKDEEYEDDRSEELLQDSDDENCVVVPTKRRSRINTAANSSASGGSIQSLPFNRPDTGKE
;
A
#
# COMPACT_ATOMS: atom_id res chain seq x y z
N VAL A 1 17.84 -27.79 -20.27
CA VAL A 1 18.76 -26.93 -19.50
C VAL A 1 20.17 -27.44 -19.71
N LYS A 2 20.94 -26.77 -20.58
CA LYS A 2 22.36 -27.08 -20.84
C LYS A 2 23.28 -25.94 -20.38
N THR A 3 22.76 -24.72 -20.19
CA THR A 3 23.50 -23.55 -19.70
C THR A 3 22.89 -22.99 -18.41
N GLU A 4 23.62 -22.16 -17.66
CA GLU A 4 23.07 -21.45 -16.49
C GLU A 4 21.97 -20.45 -16.89
N LYS A 5 22.07 -19.81 -18.08
CA LYS A 5 21.00 -18.95 -18.61
C LYS A 5 19.69 -19.71 -18.84
N ASP A 6 19.76 -20.94 -19.37
CA ASP A 6 18.57 -21.80 -19.53
C ASP A 6 17.90 -22.12 -18.19
N ARG A 7 18.65 -22.05 -17.08
CA ARG A 7 18.14 -22.34 -15.72
C ARG A 7 17.47 -21.10 -15.14
N GLU A 8 18.02 -19.92 -15.36
CA GLU A 8 17.42 -18.63 -14.99
C GLU A 8 16.09 -18.40 -15.72
N GLU A 9 16.06 -18.65 -17.04
CA GLU A 9 14.83 -18.54 -17.84
C GLU A 9 13.75 -19.54 -17.37
N ALA A 10 14.15 -20.74 -16.94
CA ALA A 10 13.23 -21.75 -16.44
C ALA A 10 12.79 -21.52 -14.98
N MET A 11 13.44 -20.59 -14.27
CA MET A 11 13.15 -20.26 -12.87
C MET A 11 12.18 -19.10 -12.71
N ASP A 12 11.72 -18.45 -13.79
CA ASP A 12 10.75 -17.35 -13.71
C ASP A 12 9.36 -17.88 -13.27
N PRO A 13 8.92 -17.58 -12.04
CA PRO A 13 7.61 -18.01 -11.55
C PRO A 13 6.46 -17.13 -12.05
N GLY A 14 6.77 -16.02 -12.73
CA GLY A 14 5.84 -15.00 -13.14
C GLY A 14 5.35 -14.12 -11.99
N GLN A 15 4.45 -13.22 -12.36
CA GLN A 15 3.82 -12.25 -11.48
C GLN A 15 2.45 -12.70 -10.98
N ILE A 16 1.95 -12.02 -9.96
CA ILE A 16 0.56 -12.19 -9.53
C ILE A 16 -0.36 -11.67 -10.63
N GLU A 17 -1.22 -12.54 -11.15
CA GLU A 17 -2.26 -12.19 -12.11
C GLU A 17 -3.34 -11.32 -11.47
N PHE A 18 -3.03 -10.04 -11.27
CA PHE A 18 -3.95 -9.08 -10.66
C PHE A 18 -5.25 -8.98 -11.45
N TYR A 19 -5.16 -8.95 -12.78
CA TYR A 19 -6.30 -8.85 -13.69
C TYR A 19 -7.31 -10.01 -13.56
N ALA A 20 -6.86 -11.21 -13.18
CA ALA A 20 -7.72 -12.38 -13.01
C ALA A 20 -8.15 -12.58 -11.55
N THR A 21 -7.23 -12.33 -10.61
CA THR A 21 -7.44 -12.61 -9.19
C THR A 21 -8.31 -11.54 -8.52
N GLU A 22 -8.13 -10.26 -8.88
CA GLU A 22 -8.86 -9.15 -8.28
C GLU A 22 -10.37 -9.21 -8.56
N PRO A 23 -10.84 -9.41 -9.81
CA PRO A 23 -12.28 -9.54 -10.09
C PRO A 23 -12.88 -10.78 -9.45
N ARG A 24 -12.11 -11.88 -9.35
CA ARG A 24 -12.56 -13.13 -8.72
C ARG A 24 -12.85 -12.93 -7.23
N ILE A 25 -11.98 -12.25 -6.52
CA ILE A 25 -12.17 -11.92 -5.10
C ILE A 25 -13.37 -10.97 -4.92
N GLN A 26 -13.53 -9.98 -5.81
CA GLN A 26 -14.66 -9.05 -5.78
C GLN A 26 -16.00 -9.74 -6.01
N LEU A 27 -16.05 -10.76 -6.88
CA LEU A 27 -17.24 -11.58 -7.09
C LEU A 27 -17.65 -12.31 -5.79
N TYR A 28 -16.70 -12.89 -5.07
CA TYR A 28 -16.99 -13.54 -3.78
C TYR A 28 -17.41 -12.54 -2.71
N PHE A 29 -16.85 -11.33 -2.71
CA PHE A 29 -17.29 -10.24 -1.83
C PHE A 29 -18.73 -9.82 -2.11
N LEU A 30 -19.08 -9.64 -3.38
CA LEU A 30 -20.45 -9.33 -3.81
C LEU A 30 -21.41 -10.45 -3.39
N LEU A 31 -21.04 -11.71 -3.64
CA LEU A 31 -21.85 -12.86 -3.24
C LEU A 31 -22.06 -12.88 -1.72
N GLY A 32 -20.99 -12.68 -0.95
CA GLY A 32 -21.07 -12.62 0.51
C GLY A 32 -21.98 -11.49 1.00
N LEU A 33 -21.87 -10.29 0.45
CA LEU A 33 -22.70 -9.15 0.84
C LEU A 33 -24.17 -9.33 0.46
N VAL A 34 -24.46 -9.88 -0.72
CA VAL A 34 -25.84 -10.09 -1.20
C VAL A 34 -26.53 -11.21 -0.42
N TYR A 35 -25.83 -12.32 -0.16
CA TYR A 35 -26.42 -13.49 0.48
C TYR A 35 -26.31 -13.48 2.02
N ALA A 36 -25.49 -12.62 2.63
CA ALA A 36 -25.40 -12.49 4.09
C ALA A 36 -26.78 -12.35 4.79
N PRO A 37 -27.68 -11.44 4.38
CA PRO A 37 -29.00 -11.31 5.01
C PRO A 37 -30.03 -12.37 4.55
N VAL A 38 -29.78 -13.09 3.45
CA VAL A 38 -30.73 -14.04 2.86
C VAL A 38 -30.47 -15.48 3.34
N THR A 39 -29.23 -15.93 3.21
CA THR A 39 -28.77 -17.29 3.55
C THR A 39 -27.45 -17.23 4.31
N PRO A 40 -27.48 -17.05 5.65
CA PRO A 40 -26.28 -16.85 6.46
C PRO A 40 -25.36 -18.08 6.50
N ILE A 41 -25.86 -19.26 6.10
CA ILE A 41 -25.05 -20.49 6.03
C ILE A 41 -23.92 -20.40 5.00
N LEU A 42 -24.01 -19.48 4.03
CA LEU A 42 -22.99 -19.29 2.99
C LEU A 42 -21.76 -18.50 3.49
N LEU A 43 -21.94 -17.63 4.49
CA LEU A 43 -20.87 -16.82 5.10
C LEU A 43 -19.69 -17.63 5.65
N PRO A 44 -19.88 -18.70 6.46
CA PRO A 44 -18.75 -19.47 6.99
C PRO A 44 -17.91 -20.11 5.88
N PHE A 45 -18.50 -20.52 4.76
CA PHE A 45 -17.75 -21.04 3.61
C PHE A 45 -16.90 -19.96 2.94
N ILE A 46 -17.44 -18.75 2.77
CA ILE A 46 -16.69 -17.61 2.23
C ILE A 46 -15.54 -17.22 3.16
N ILE A 47 -15.79 -17.16 4.48
CA ILE A 47 -14.75 -16.82 5.46
C ILE A 47 -13.64 -17.87 5.45
N PHE A 48 -13.99 -19.16 5.41
CA PHE A 48 -13.02 -20.25 5.31
C PHE A 48 -12.19 -20.14 4.01
N PHE A 49 -12.85 -19.88 2.88
CA PHE A 49 -12.18 -19.63 1.61
C PHE A 49 -11.19 -18.47 1.71
N PHE A 50 -11.59 -17.33 2.26
CA PHE A 50 -10.68 -16.18 2.41
C PHE A 50 -9.54 -16.45 3.39
N GLY A 51 -9.79 -17.19 4.47
CA GLY A 51 -8.75 -17.58 5.42
C GLY A 51 -7.68 -18.48 4.78
N PHE A 52 -8.11 -19.46 3.99
CA PHE A 52 -7.20 -20.37 3.29
C PHE A 52 -6.48 -19.66 2.14
N ALA A 53 -7.19 -18.85 1.36
CA ALA A 53 -6.61 -18.03 0.31
C ALA A 53 -5.56 -17.07 0.87
N TYR A 54 -5.81 -16.43 2.02
CA TYR A 54 -4.83 -15.57 2.68
C TYR A 54 -3.54 -16.33 3.02
N LEU A 55 -3.65 -17.55 3.56
CA LEU A 55 -2.48 -18.37 3.90
C LEU A 55 -1.67 -18.72 2.64
N ILE A 56 -2.35 -19.20 1.58
CA ILE A 56 -1.71 -19.56 0.32
C ILE A 56 -1.03 -18.36 -0.32
N PHE A 57 -1.77 -17.26 -0.53
CA PHE A 57 -1.21 -16.07 -1.18
C PHE A 57 -0.07 -15.48 -0.36
N ARG A 58 -0.17 -15.46 0.98
CA ARG A 58 0.94 -15.02 1.83
C ARG A 58 2.19 -15.88 1.64
N HIS A 59 2.04 -17.20 1.53
CA HIS A 59 3.16 -18.09 1.28
C HIS A 59 3.76 -17.87 -0.12
N GLN A 60 2.92 -17.74 -1.15
CA GLN A 60 3.38 -17.56 -2.52
C GLN A 60 4.04 -16.20 -2.76
N ILE A 61 3.53 -15.13 -2.13
CA ILE A 61 4.12 -13.78 -2.21
C ILE A 61 5.53 -13.76 -1.63
N ILE A 62 5.79 -14.52 -0.56
CA ILE A 62 7.11 -14.52 0.10
C ILE A 62 8.11 -15.40 -0.64
N ASN A 63 7.68 -16.54 -1.17
CA ASN A 63 8.60 -17.58 -1.64
C ASN A 63 8.73 -17.70 -3.16
N VAL A 64 7.73 -17.25 -3.91
CA VAL A 64 7.60 -17.59 -5.32
C VAL A 64 7.46 -16.33 -6.18
N TYR A 65 6.40 -15.55 -5.99
CA TYR A 65 6.07 -14.49 -6.93
C TYR A 65 7.10 -13.36 -6.94
N ASN A 66 7.51 -12.96 -8.15
CA ASN A 66 8.29 -11.76 -8.38
C ASN A 66 7.38 -10.60 -8.81
N GLN A 67 7.59 -9.42 -8.24
CA GLN A 67 6.76 -8.26 -8.53
C GLN A 67 7.43 -7.39 -9.60
N GLU A 68 6.94 -7.48 -10.85
CA GLU A 68 7.50 -6.72 -11.98
C GLU A 68 7.21 -5.21 -11.92
N TYR A 69 6.08 -4.82 -11.33
CA TYR A 69 5.69 -3.40 -11.21
C TYR A 69 5.37 -3.03 -9.77
N GLU A 70 5.87 -1.89 -9.32
CA GLU A 70 5.55 -1.33 -8.02
C GLU A 70 4.57 -0.15 -8.16
N SER A 71 3.31 -0.39 -7.81
CA SER A 71 2.26 0.63 -7.86
C SER A 71 1.99 1.28 -6.49
N ALA A 72 2.66 0.86 -5.41
CA ALA A 72 2.46 1.36 -4.04
C ALA A 72 0.97 1.39 -3.60
N ALA A 73 0.19 0.37 -3.99
CA ALA A 73 -1.24 0.24 -3.70
C ALA A 73 -2.16 1.37 -4.23
N ALA A 74 -1.75 2.06 -5.31
CA ALA A 74 -2.57 3.09 -5.95
C ALA A 74 -3.93 2.59 -6.47
N PHE A 75 -4.12 1.26 -6.62
CA PHE A 75 -5.40 0.63 -7.01
C PHE A 75 -6.44 0.58 -5.88
N TRP A 76 -6.09 0.95 -4.64
CA TRP A 76 -7.00 0.84 -3.50
C TRP A 76 -8.31 1.65 -3.62
N PRO A 77 -8.31 2.90 -4.13
CA PRO A 77 -9.54 3.66 -4.36
C PRO A 77 -10.52 2.94 -5.29
N ASP A 78 -10.01 2.23 -6.31
CA ASP A 78 -10.83 1.45 -7.24
C ASP A 78 -11.46 0.24 -6.54
N VAL A 79 -10.66 -0.53 -5.79
CA VAL A 79 -11.14 -1.67 -5.01
C VAL A 79 -12.20 -1.22 -3.99
N HIS A 80 -11.95 -0.13 -3.28
CA HIS A 80 -12.91 0.44 -2.34
C HIS A 80 -14.22 0.84 -3.03
N GLY A 81 -14.14 1.52 -4.18
CA GLY A 81 -15.31 1.91 -4.97
C GLY A 81 -16.15 0.71 -5.42
N ARG A 82 -15.52 -0.39 -5.81
CA ARG A 82 -16.21 -1.64 -6.20
C ARG A 82 -16.85 -2.34 -4.99
N ILE A 83 -16.20 -2.36 -3.83
CA ILE A 83 -16.79 -2.89 -2.59
C ILE A 83 -18.03 -2.08 -2.17
N ILE A 84 -17.95 -0.75 -2.21
CA ILE A 84 -19.10 0.13 -1.94
C ILE A 84 -20.22 -0.13 -2.94
N SER A 85 -19.90 -0.26 -4.23
CA SER A 85 -20.88 -0.61 -5.26
C SER A 85 -21.58 -1.94 -4.97
N ALA A 86 -20.83 -2.98 -4.58
CA ALA A 86 -21.38 -4.27 -4.18
C ALA A 86 -22.31 -4.16 -2.95
N LEU A 87 -21.97 -3.29 -1.99
CA LEU A 87 -22.77 -3.02 -0.82
C LEU A 87 -24.08 -2.30 -1.19
N ILE A 88 -24.04 -1.32 -2.08
CA ILE A 88 -25.24 -0.65 -2.63
C ILE A 88 -26.13 -1.64 -3.37
N ILE A 89 -25.55 -2.52 -4.20
CA ILE A 89 -26.29 -3.58 -4.90
C ILE A 89 -27.00 -4.50 -3.89
N SER A 90 -26.30 -4.93 -2.83
CA SER A 90 -26.89 -5.74 -1.76
C SER A 90 -28.08 -5.04 -1.08
N GLN A 91 -27.96 -3.75 -0.77
CA GLN A 91 -29.04 -2.97 -0.17
C GLN A 91 -30.25 -2.81 -1.09
N ILE A 92 -30.04 -2.52 -2.38
CA ILE A 92 -31.12 -2.42 -3.38
C ILE A 92 -31.85 -3.76 -3.52
N LEU A 93 -31.10 -4.86 -3.60
CA LEU A 93 -31.66 -6.20 -3.72
C LEU A 93 -32.45 -6.57 -2.46
N MET A 94 -31.97 -6.18 -1.28
CA MET A 94 -32.65 -6.36 0.01
C MET A 94 -33.96 -5.55 0.09
N ILE A 95 -33.98 -4.31 -0.41
CA ILE A 95 -35.21 -3.51 -0.55
C ILE A 95 -36.21 -4.24 -1.45
N GLY A 96 -35.75 -4.79 -2.58
CA GLY A 96 -36.57 -5.58 -3.50
C GLY A 96 -37.21 -6.79 -2.81
N LEU A 97 -36.41 -7.59 -2.09
CA LEU A 97 -36.87 -8.76 -1.36
C LEU A 97 -37.88 -8.43 -0.26
N MET A 98 -37.64 -7.36 0.53
CA MET A 98 -38.56 -6.96 1.60
C MET A 98 -39.89 -6.41 1.08
N SER A 99 -39.86 -5.74 -0.08
CA SER A 99 -41.06 -5.25 -0.75
C SER A 99 -41.98 -6.39 -1.19
N THR A 100 -41.44 -7.49 -1.69
CA THR A 100 -42.23 -8.67 -2.07
C THR A 100 -42.82 -9.42 -0.87
N LYS A 101 -42.15 -9.41 0.29
CA LYS A 101 -42.60 -10.15 1.49
C LYS A 101 -43.63 -9.41 2.35
N GLY A 102 -44.17 -8.27 1.88
CA GLY A 102 -45.20 -7.50 2.58
C GLY A 102 -44.74 -6.81 3.86
N LYS A 103 -43.42 -6.78 4.14
CA LYS A 103 -42.83 -6.13 5.32
C LYS A 103 -42.47 -4.67 5.02
N ALA A 104 -43.47 -3.88 4.65
CA ALA A 104 -43.29 -2.49 4.20
C ALA A 104 -42.73 -1.54 5.27
N GLN A 105 -42.86 -1.90 6.55
CA GLN A 105 -42.38 -1.08 7.68
C GLN A 105 -40.85 -1.00 7.76
N SER A 106 -40.12 -2.00 7.27
CA SER A 106 -38.64 -2.01 7.27
C SER A 106 -37.99 -1.29 6.09
N THR A 107 -38.76 -1.05 5.02
CA THR A 107 -38.26 -0.41 3.78
C THR A 107 -37.68 1.00 3.98
N PRO A 108 -38.30 1.93 4.73
CA PRO A 108 -37.73 3.27 4.91
C PRO A 108 -36.36 3.26 5.61
N PHE A 109 -36.15 2.33 6.56
CA PHE A 109 -34.87 2.19 7.24
C PHE A 109 -33.75 1.75 6.27
N LEU A 110 -34.06 0.83 5.36
CA LEU A 110 -33.12 0.38 4.32
C LEU A 110 -32.77 1.49 3.33
N ILE A 111 -33.73 2.35 2.97
CA ILE A 111 -33.48 3.50 2.08
C ILE A 111 -32.52 4.49 2.75
N VAL A 112 -32.73 4.80 4.03
CA VAL A 112 -31.82 5.66 4.81
C VAL A 112 -30.42 5.06 4.83
N LEU A 113 -30.31 3.74 5.05
CA LEU A 113 -29.02 3.04 5.02
C LEU A 113 -28.29 3.22 3.68
N THR A 114 -28.98 3.08 2.55
CA THR A 114 -28.38 3.29 1.22
C THR A 114 -27.86 4.72 1.04
N ILE A 115 -28.63 5.73 1.48
CA ILE A 115 -28.21 7.14 1.43
C ILE A 115 -26.98 7.36 2.30
N CYS A 116 -26.96 6.83 3.52
CA CYS A 116 -25.80 6.89 4.42
C CYS A 116 -24.56 6.25 3.78
N THR A 117 -24.72 5.14 3.06
CA THR A 117 -23.61 4.45 2.38
C THR A 117 -23.01 5.31 1.27
N ILE A 118 -23.85 5.96 0.46
CA ILE A 118 -23.40 6.90 -0.58
C ILE A 118 -22.71 8.12 0.05
N GLY A 119 -23.26 8.66 1.13
CA GLY A 119 -22.66 9.77 1.89
C GLY A 119 -21.28 9.40 2.44
N PHE A 120 -21.16 8.21 3.02
CA PHE A 120 -19.90 7.66 3.51
C PHE A 120 -18.86 7.52 2.38
N HIS A 121 -19.27 6.99 1.22
CA HIS A 121 -18.37 6.90 0.07
C HIS A 121 -17.86 8.28 -0.39
N ARG A 122 -18.74 9.28 -0.47
CA ARG A 122 -18.32 10.65 -0.81
C ARG A 122 -17.36 11.25 0.21
N PHE A 123 -17.59 10.98 1.50
CA PHE A 123 -16.69 11.40 2.57
C PHE A 123 -15.31 10.74 2.44
N CYS A 124 -15.28 9.42 2.25
CA CYS A 124 -14.04 8.68 2.07
C CYS A 124 -13.27 9.14 0.84
N LYS A 125 -13.98 9.37 -0.28
CA LYS A 125 -13.40 9.88 -1.51
C LYS A 125 -12.74 11.25 -1.29
N GLY A 126 -13.47 12.22 -0.75
CA GLY A 126 -12.92 13.56 -0.51
C GLY A 126 -11.79 13.61 0.53
N ARG A 127 -11.74 12.67 1.47
CA ARG A 127 -10.79 12.69 2.59
C ARG A 127 -9.52 11.86 2.36
N TYR A 128 -9.65 10.71 1.70
CA TYR A 128 -8.57 9.72 1.62
C TYR A 128 -8.05 9.48 0.21
N GLU A 129 -8.84 9.70 -0.84
CA GLU A 129 -8.40 9.47 -2.22
C GLU A 129 -7.19 10.32 -2.59
N SER A 130 -7.13 11.57 -2.12
CA SER A 130 -6.01 12.47 -2.37
C SER A 130 -4.66 11.90 -1.94
N ALA A 131 -4.62 11.03 -0.91
CA ALA A 131 -3.38 10.40 -0.47
C ALA A 131 -2.87 9.32 -1.44
N PHE A 132 -3.73 8.76 -2.29
CA PHE A 132 -3.37 7.76 -3.29
C PHE A 132 -3.07 8.36 -4.66
N VAL A 133 -3.62 9.56 -4.95
CA VAL A 133 -3.49 10.22 -6.26
C VAL A 133 -2.42 11.31 -6.25
N ILE A 134 -2.24 12.00 -5.13
CA ILE A 134 -1.38 13.19 -5.05
C ILE A 134 -0.23 12.92 -4.08
N ASN A 135 1.00 13.12 -4.55
CA ASN A 135 2.19 13.07 -3.73
C ASN A 135 2.42 14.44 -3.06
N PRO A 136 2.33 14.56 -1.72
CA PRO A 136 2.50 15.84 -1.04
C PRO A 136 3.94 16.33 -1.09
N LEU A 137 4.14 17.61 -1.42
CA LEU A 137 5.47 18.24 -1.54
C LEU A 137 6.30 18.17 -0.25
N GLN A 138 5.63 18.18 0.91
CA GLN A 138 6.31 18.06 2.20
C GLN A 138 7.06 16.72 2.33
N GLU A 139 6.44 15.62 1.90
CA GLU A 139 7.06 14.29 1.97
C GLU A 139 8.19 14.16 0.95
N ALA A 140 7.98 14.71 -0.26
CA ALA A 140 9.02 14.77 -1.28
C ALA A 140 10.27 15.51 -0.76
N MET A 141 10.11 16.71 -0.17
CA MET A 141 11.23 17.48 0.39
C MET A 141 11.94 16.76 1.54
N ILE A 142 11.20 16.07 2.41
CA ILE A 142 11.79 15.28 3.50
C ILE A 142 12.63 14.14 2.90
N LYS A 143 12.09 13.41 1.92
CA LYS A 143 12.81 12.31 1.26
C LYS A 143 14.06 12.81 0.55
N ASP A 144 13.98 13.90 -0.22
CA ASP A 144 15.12 14.52 -0.90
C ASP A 144 16.22 14.94 0.08
N THR A 145 15.84 15.49 1.25
CA THR A 145 16.79 15.91 2.28
C THR A 145 17.48 14.72 2.93
N LEU A 146 16.74 13.63 3.17
CA LEU A 146 17.28 12.40 3.74
C LEU A 146 18.21 11.68 2.78
N GLU A 147 17.85 11.60 1.49
CA GLU A 147 18.69 11.01 0.44
C GLU A 147 20.00 11.78 0.29
N LYS A 148 19.94 13.12 0.24
CA LYS A 148 21.14 13.96 0.18
C LYS A 148 22.05 13.82 1.40
N ALA A 149 21.47 13.54 2.57
CA ALA A 149 22.24 13.32 3.79
C ALA A 149 22.88 11.91 3.83
N ARG A 150 22.20 10.92 3.24
CA ARG A 150 22.68 9.54 3.13
C ARG A 150 23.79 9.42 2.07
N GLU A 151 23.56 9.95 0.87
CA GLU A 151 24.46 9.85 -0.29
C GLU A 151 24.79 11.23 -0.87
N PRO A 152 25.72 11.98 -0.24
CA PRO A 152 26.02 13.35 -0.67
C PRO A 152 26.73 13.45 -2.03
N ASN A 153 27.35 12.35 -2.51
CA ASN A 153 28.14 12.32 -3.73
C ASN A 153 27.42 11.66 -4.93
N LEU A 154 26.11 11.36 -4.81
CA LEU A 154 25.35 10.69 -5.87
C LEU A 154 25.20 11.57 -7.12
N ASN A 155 25.63 11.06 -8.28
CA ASN A 155 25.47 11.76 -9.56
C ASN A 155 24.14 11.40 -10.23
N ILE A 156 23.07 12.11 -9.84
CA ILE A 156 21.70 11.89 -10.32
C ILE A 156 21.61 11.98 -11.86
N LYS A 157 22.38 12.88 -12.49
CA LYS A 157 22.33 13.07 -13.94
C LYS A 157 22.81 11.82 -14.69
N ARG A 158 23.92 11.21 -14.24
CA ARG A 158 24.43 9.97 -14.84
C ARG A 158 23.46 8.82 -14.61
N PHE A 159 22.96 8.67 -13.37
CA PHE A 159 22.03 7.61 -12.99
C PHE A 159 20.73 7.61 -13.80
N LEU A 160 20.15 8.80 -14.07
CA LEU A 160 18.88 8.92 -14.79
C LEU A 160 19.03 8.94 -16.32
N GLN A 161 20.23 9.14 -16.85
CA GLN A 161 20.45 9.32 -18.29
C GLN A 161 20.07 8.08 -19.11
N SER A 162 20.26 6.88 -18.56
CA SER A 162 19.98 5.60 -19.25
C SER A 162 18.66 4.92 -18.82
N ALA A 163 17.95 5.47 -17.82
CA ALA A 163 16.84 4.77 -17.16
C ALA A 163 15.64 4.46 -18.07
N TYR A 164 15.31 5.37 -19.01
CA TYR A 164 14.13 5.25 -19.89
C TYR A 164 14.49 5.03 -21.37
N ILE A 165 15.68 4.50 -21.64
CA ILE A 165 16.07 4.06 -22.98
C ILE A 165 15.29 2.78 -23.31
N HIS A 166 14.79 2.68 -24.55
CA HIS A 166 14.05 1.50 -25.02
C HIS A 166 14.92 0.24 -24.86
N PRO A 167 14.39 -0.90 -24.37
CA PRO A 167 15.19 -2.10 -24.06
C PRO A 167 16.08 -2.58 -25.21
N ILE A 168 15.64 -2.44 -26.47
CA ILE A 168 16.43 -2.80 -27.67
C ILE A 168 17.71 -1.97 -27.84
N PHE A 169 17.75 -0.75 -27.30
CA PHE A 169 18.91 0.16 -27.43
C PHE A 169 19.81 0.17 -26.19
N LYS A 170 19.58 -0.74 -25.24
CA LYS A 170 20.48 -0.90 -24.09
C LYS A 170 21.56 -1.91 -24.46
N ASP A 171 22.82 -1.48 -24.48
CA ASP A 171 23.95 -2.40 -24.71
C ASP A 171 24.22 -3.20 -23.42
N GLU A 172 24.57 -4.49 -23.55
CA GLU A 172 24.75 -5.43 -22.42
C GLU A 172 25.80 -4.95 -21.39
N GLU A 173 26.78 -4.16 -21.83
CA GLU A 173 27.84 -3.56 -20.98
C GLU A 173 27.29 -2.54 -19.96
N TYR A 174 26.15 -1.89 -20.23
CA TYR A 174 25.58 -0.86 -19.33
C TYR A 174 24.69 -1.43 -18.22
N GLU A 175 24.18 -2.65 -18.35
CA GLU A 175 23.37 -3.30 -17.31
C GLU A 175 24.26 -3.89 -16.20
N ASP A 176 25.45 -4.42 -16.56
CA ASP A 176 26.44 -4.93 -15.60
C ASP A 176 26.94 -3.81 -14.67
N ASP A 177 27.39 -2.67 -15.24
CA ASP A 177 27.81 -1.47 -14.51
C ASP A 177 26.75 -0.97 -13.52
N ARG A 178 25.47 -1.00 -13.92
CA ARG A 178 24.35 -0.54 -13.08
C ARG A 178 24.04 -1.50 -11.94
N SER A 179 24.15 -2.80 -12.20
CA SER A 179 23.94 -3.84 -11.20
C SER A 179 25.04 -3.83 -10.14
N GLU A 180 26.29 -3.59 -10.54
CA GLU A 180 27.42 -3.43 -9.61
C GLU A 180 27.29 -2.16 -8.76
N GLU A 181 26.86 -1.01 -9.33
CA GLU A 181 26.61 0.23 -8.58
C GLU A 181 25.52 0.07 -7.51
N LEU A 182 24.44 -0.69 -7.80
CA LEU A 182 23.34 -0.96 -6.86
C LEU A 182 23.74 -1.94 -5.74
N LEU A 183 24.59 -2.92 -6.04
CA LEU A 183 25.11 -3.85 -5.04
C LEU A 183 26.07 -3.15 -4.08
N GLN A 184 26.92 -2.25 -4.59
CA GLN A 184 27.88 -1.49 -3.80
C GLN A 184 27.20 -0.54 -2.79
N ASP A 185 26.05 0.06 -3.14
CA ASP A 185 25.25 0.90 -2.23
C ASP A 185 24.56 0.10 -1.11
N SER A 186 24.38 -1.21 -1.28
CA SER A 186 23.78 -2.09 -0.26
C SER A 186 24.76 -2.56 0.82
N ASP A 187 26.06 -2.58 0.51
CA ASP A 187 27.15 -3.05 1.38
C ASP A 187 27.86 -1.91 2.15
N ASP A 188 27.45 -0.65 1.96
CA ASP A 188 28.03 0.50 2.67
C ASP A 188 27.67 0.46 4.18
N GLU A 189 28.59 -0.07 4.99
CA GLU A 189 28.59 -0.04 6.47
C GLU A 189 28.48 1.39 7.06
N ASN A 190 28.52 2.44 6.23
CA ASN A 190 28.52 3.84 6.64
C ASN A 190 27.15 4.54 6.44
N CYS A 191 26.04 3.80 6.42
CA CYS A 191 24.70 4.39 6.48
C CYS A 191 24.55 5.24 7.76
N VAL A 192 24.69 6.57 7.61
CA VAL A 192 24.42 7.51 8.70
C VAL A 192 22.92 7.47 8.96
N VAL A 193 22.52 6.79 10.04
CA VAL A 193 21.13 6.75 10.50
C VAL A 193 20.72 8.17 10.88
N VAL A 194 20.06 8.88 9.97
CA VAL A 194 19.52 10.21 10.27
C VAL A 194 18.33 10.02 11.22
N PRO A 195 18.38 10.54 12.46
CA PRO A 195 17.31 10.34 13.41
C PRO A 195 16.07 11.11 12.95
N THR A 196 15.11 10.40 12.34
CA THR A 196 13.81 10.99 12.00
C THR A 196 12.97 11.09 13.26
N LYS A 197 12.76 12.32 13.75
CA LYS A 197 11.85 12.55 14.89
C LYS A 197 10.40 12.37 14.43
N ARG A 198 9.89 11.15 14.53
CA ARG A 198 8.45 10.87 14.38
C ARG A 198 7.69 11.61 15.48
N ARG A 199 6.99 12.70 15.16
CA ARG A 199 6.00 13.30 16.08
C ARG A 199 4.76 12.40 16.13
N SER A 200 4.84 11.28 16.84
CA SER A 200 3.63 10.60 17.27
C SER A 200 2.96 11.46 18.34
N ARG A 201 1.82 12.08 18.01
CA ARG A 201 0.86 12.51 19.03
C ARG A 201 0.18 11.26 19.60
N ILE A 202 0.92 10.51 20.41
CA ILE A 202 0.38 9.44 21.26
C ILE A 202 0.80 9.79 22.68
N ASN A 203 -0.18 10.24 23.47
CA ASN A 203 -0.04 10.33 24.92
C ASN A 203 -0.02 8.89 25.45
N THR A 204 1.15 8.36 25.76
CA THR A 204 1.28 7.18 26.61
C THR A 204 2.38 7.48 27.62
N ALA A 205 1.98 7.58 28.89
CA ALA A 205 2.92 7.68 30.00
C ALA A 205 3.49 6.28 30.25
N ALA A 206 4.78 6.09 29.97
CA ALA A 206 5.52 4.92 30.40
C ALA A 206 6.87 5.38 30.94
N ASN A 207 6.97 5.41 32.28
CA ASN A 207 8.25 5.51 32.98
C ASN A 207 9.06 4.25 32.68
N SER A 208 10.26 4.42 32.16
CA SER A 208 11.32 3.42 32.32
C SER A 208 12.58 4.11 32.84
N SER A 209 12.89 3.79 34.09
CA SER A 209 14.17 4.08 34.73
C SER A 209 15.23 3.18 34.12
N ALA A 210 16.21 3.76 33.44
CA ALA A 210 17.47 3.11 33.14
C ALA A 210 18.60 4.10 33.42
N SER A 211 19.35 3.79 34.47
CA SER A 211 20.51 4.50 34.95
C SER A 211 21.71 4.34 34.01
N GLY A 212 22.49 5.42 33.85
CA GLY A 212 23.94 5.35 33.60
C GLY A 212 24.38 5.42 32.13
N GLY A 213 24.92 6.56 31.72
CA GLY A 213 25.62 6.71 30.44
C GLY A 213 25.78 8.17 30.02
N SER A 214 26.75 8.86 30.60
CA SER A 214 27.09 10.27 30.37
C SER A 214 27.55 10.56 28.94
N ILE A 215 26.89 11.49 28.23
CA ILE A 215 27.49 12.26 27.12
C ILE A 215 27.04 13.72 27.24
N GLN A 216 28.03 14.61 27.20
CA GLN A 216 27.96 16.05 27.45
C GLN A 216 27.10 16.80 26.42
N SER A 217 26.22 17.68 26.90
CA SER A 217 25.50 18.66 26.08
C SER A 217 26.36 19.91 25.84
N LEU A 218 26.57 20.28 24.57
CA LEU A 218 27.06 21.61 24.19
C LEU A 218 25.92 22.65 24.33
N PRO A 219 26.19 23.87 24.83
CA PRO A 219 25.14 24.85 25.08
C PRO A 219 24.68 25.55 23.78
N PHE A 220 23.36 25.61 23.63
CA PHE A 220 22.64 26.38 22.62
C PHE A 220 22.64 27.87 23.02
N ASN A 221 23.37 28.70 22.28
CA ASN A 221 23.34 30.16 22.44
C ASN A 221 22.18 30.75 21.62
N ARG A 222 21.22 31.37 22.31
CA ARG A 222 20.10 32.12 21.72
C ARG A 222 20.48 33.61 21.73
N PRO A 223 20.41 34.35 20.61
CA PRO A 223 20.62 35.79 20.65
C PRO A 223 19.35 36.48 21.17
N ASP A 224 19.52 37.25 22.24
CA ASP A 224 18.53 38.16 22.81
C ASP A 224 18.25 39.31 21.83
N THR A 225 17.00 39.45 21.40
CA THR A 225 16.48 40.71 20.86
C THR A 225 15.95 41.53 22.03
N GLY A 226 16.80 42.41 22.56
CA GLY A 226 16.42 43.51 23.43
C GLY A 226 15.56 44.52 22.66
N LYS A 227 14.50 44.99 23.34
CA LYS A 227 13.65 46.09 22.93
C LYS A 227 14.37 47.41 23.21
N GLU A 228 14.43 48.28 22.21
CA GLU A 228 14.08 49.71 22.27
C GLU A 228 13.65 50.15 20.87
#